data_AF-A0AAU7QGD0-F1
#
_entry.id   AF-A0AAU7QGD0-F1
#
_cell.length_a   1.000
_cell.length_b   1.000
_cell.length_c   1.000
_cell.angle_alpha   90.00
_cell.angle_beta   90.00
_cell.angle_gamma   90.00
#
_symmetry.space_group_name_H-M   'P 1'
#
loop_
_entity.id
_entity.type
_entity.pdbx_description
1 polymer ?
#
loop_
_entity_poly.entity_id
_entity_poly.type
_entity_poly.pdbx_seq_one_letter_code
_entity_poly.pdbx_strand_id
1 'polypeptide(L)' 'MASTRERLRISPSQHEKRDAWSGDGLTDADDPVLPADSSPAEIGAALRLAFSRCTG' A
#
# COMPACT_ATOMS: atom_id res chain seq x y z
N MET A 1 24.01 0.63 17.75
CA MET A 1 23.68 0.06 16.44
C MET A 1 22.66 -1.06 16.60
N ALA A 2 21.40 -0.76 16.29
CA ALA A 2 20.40 -1.69 15.75
C ALA A 2 19.23 -0.79 15.31
N SER A 3 19.28 -0.34 14.06
CA SER A 3 18.18 0.37 13.41
C SER A 3 17.02 -0.62 13.29
N THR A 4 15.91 -0.36 13.98
CA THR A 4 14.63 -0.95 13.61
C THR A 4 14.36 -0.47 12.19
N ARG A 5 14.46 -1.34 11.18
CA ARG A 5 14.09 -0.99 9.81
C ARG A 5 12.59 -0.74 9.78
N GLU A 6 12.18 0.49 10.03
CA GLU A 6 10.80 0.92 9.90
C GLU A 6 10.32 0.53 8.50
N ARG A 7 9.12 -0.07 8.43
CA ARG A 7 8.53 -0.53 7.16
C ARG A 7 7.37 0.39 6.82
N LEU A 8 7.32 0.82 5.58
CA LEU A 8 6.18 1.51 5.01
C LEU A 8 5.26 0.48 4.37
N ARG A 9 3.98 0.50 4.75
CA ARG A 9 2.90 -0.35 4.23
C ARG A 9 1.91 0.55 3.51
N ILE A 10 1.55 0.20 2.26
CA ILE A 10 0.55 0.93 1.48
C ILE A 10 -0.63 -0.01 1.26
N SER A 11 -1.82 0.36 1.75
CA SER A 11 -3.01 -0.49 1.64
C SER A 11 -3.89 -0.04 0.48
N PRO A 12 -4.19 -0.91 -0.50
CA PRO A 12 -5.23 -0.66 -1.49
C PRO A 12 -6.62 -0.72 -0.83
N SER A 13 -7.64 -0.26 -1.54
CA SER A 13 -9.03 -0.32 -1.08
C SER A 13 -9.99 -0.71 -2.20
N GLN A 14 -11.13 -1.28 -1.82
CA GLN A 14 -12.28 -1.48 -2.68
C GLN A 14 -13.21 -0.26 -2.58
N HIS A 15 -13.68 0.26 -3.71
CA HIS A 15 -14.58 1.42 -3.77
C HIS A 15 -16.06 1.02 -3.63
N GLU A 16 -16.53 0.80 -2.41
CA GLU A 16 -17.89 0.33 -2.12
C GLU A 16 -19.01 1.25 -2.63
N LYS A 17 -18.86 2.55 -2.39
CA LYS A 17 -19.87 3.58 -2.71
C LYS A 17 -19.16 4.85 -3.10
N ARG A 18 -19.89 5.79 -3.71
CA ARG A 18 -19.35 7.08 -4.19
C ARG A 18 -18.29 7.70 -3.28
N ASP A 19 -18.55 7.77 -1.98
CA ASP A 19 -17.64 8.34 -0.98
C ASP A 19 -17.26 7.35 0.13
N ALA A 20 -17.31 6.03 -0.14
CA ALA A 20 -16.93 4.99 0.82
C ALA A 20 -16.00 3.95 0.19
N TRP A 21 -14.95 3.59 0.94
CA TRP A 21 -13.98 2.57 0.57
C TRP A 21 -13.80 1.60 1.73
N SER A 22 -13.57 0.32 1.42
CA SER A 22 -13.27 -0.72 2.40
C SER A 22 -12.07 -1.56 1.96
N GLY A 23 -11.75 -2.57 2.77
CA GLY A 23 -10.77 -3.60 2.45
C GLY A 23 -11.41 -4.90 1.95
N ASP A 24 -12.70 -4.89 1.60
CA ASP A 24 -13.40 -6.12 1.25
C ASP A 24 -12.80 -6.77 -0.01
N GLY A 25 -12.48 -8.06 0.10
CA GLY A 25 -11.79 -8.80 -0.96
C GLY A 25 -10.29 -8.53 -1.07
N LEU A 26 -9.71 -7.72 -0.19
CA LEU A 26 -8.28 -7.45 -0.09
C LEU A 26 -7.70 -8.10 1.17
N THR A 27 -6.42 -8.47 1.10
CA THR A 27 -5.68 -9.14 2.18
C THR A 27 -4.37 -8.43 2.44
N ASP A 28 -3.71 -8.74 3.55
CA ASP A 28 -2.38 -8.21 3.86
C ASP A 28 -1.33 -8.52 2.77
N ALA A 29 -1.56 -9.53 1.92
CA ALA A 29 -0.68 -9.85 0.79
C ALA A 29 -0.82 -8.86 -0.38
N ASP A 30 -1.94 -8.13 -0.44
CA ASP A 30 -2.22 -7.13 -1.46
C ASP A 30 -1.53 -5.79 -1.17
N ASP A 31 -0.91 -5.64 0.00
CA ASP A 31 -0.23 -4.43 0.42
C ASP A 31 1.24 -4.45 0.01
N PRO A 32 1.70 -3.49 -0.82
CA PRO A 32 3.12 -3.27 -1.00
C PRO A 32 3.77 -2.87 0.34
N VAL A 33 4.84 -3.57 0.71
CA VAL A 33 5.65 -3.29 1.91
C VAL A 33 7.10 -3.06 1.49
N LEU A 34 7.67 -1.94 1.92
CA LEU A 34 9.04 -1.54 1.62
C LEU A 34 9.72 -0.87 2.83
N PRO A 35 11.06 -0.81 2.87
CA PRO A 35 11.77 -0.05 3.91
C PRO A 35 11.38 1.44 3.92
N ALA A 36 11.29 2.06 5.08
CA ALA A 36 10.94 3.48 5.22
C ALA A 36 12.02 4.43 4.66
N ASP A 37 13.25 3.95 4.51
CA ASP A 37 14.37 4.66 3.88
C ASP A 37 14.47 4.45 2.37
N SER A 38 13.45 3.83 1.75
CA SER A 38 13.37 3.70 0.29
C SER A 38 13.36 5.06 -0.39
N SER A 39 13.90 5.12 -1.61
CA SER A 39 13.93 6.36 -2.37
C SER A 39 12.50 6.83 -2.72
N PRO A 40 12.30 8.15 -2.97
CA PRO A 40 11.00 8.65 -3.42
C PRO A 40 10.47 7.96 -4.68
N ALA A 41 11.36 7.53 -5.58
CA ALA A 41 10.99 6.81 -6.79
C ALA A 41 10.43 5.40 -6.47
N GLU A 42 11.04 4.67 -5.54
CA GLU A 42 10.58 3.35 -5.10
C GLU A 42 9.24 3.45 -4.34
N ILE A 43 9.08 4.46 -3.49
CA ILE A 43 7.79 4.74 -2.82
C ILE A 43 6.71 5.06 -3.86
N GLY A 44 7.02 5.88 -4.86
CA GLY A 44 6.09 6.20 -5.95
C GLY A 44 5.71 4.97 -6.78
N ALA A 45 6.66 4.06 -7.05
CA ALA A 45 6.39 2.81 -7.74
C ALA A 45 5.49 1.88 -6.90
N ALA A 46 5.75 1.76 -5.60
CA ALA A 46 4.92 1.00 -4.67
C ALA A 46 3.49 1.57 -4.58
N LEU A 47 3.33 2.89 -4.57
CA LEU A 47 2.01 3.52 -4.58
C LEU A 47 1.23 3.23 -5.88
N ARG A 48 1.89 3.30 -7.04
CA ARG A 48 1.26 2.92 -8.32
C ARG A 48 0.84 1.45 -8.33
N LEU A 49 1.64 0.57 -7.74
CA LEU A 49 1.29 -0.83 -7.56
C LEU A 49 0.05 -0.99 -6.66
N ALA A 50 -0.02 -0.29 -5.54
CA ALA A 50 -1.21 -0.30 -4.69
C ALA A 50 -2.46 0.15 -5.46
N PHE A 51 -2.40 1.25 -6.24
CA PHE A 51 -3.53 1.68 -7.06
C PHE A 51 -3.98 0.63 -8.08
N SER A 52 -3.05 -0.13 -8.69
CA SER A 52 -3.40 -1.22 -9.61
C SER A 52 -4.08 -2.41 -8.94
N ARG A 53 -4.02 -2.51 -7.61
CA ARG A 53 -4.67 -3.55 -6.80
C ARG A 53 -5.99 -3.07 -6.20
N CYS A 54 -6.30 -1.78 -6.25
CA CYS A 54 -7.61 -1.29 -5.86
C CYS A 54 -8.70 -1.92 -6.75
N THR A 55 -9.86 -2.15 -6.14
CA THR A 55 -11.05 -2.68 -6.81
C THR A 55 -12.20 -1.69 -6.64
N GLY A 56 -13.30 -1.90 -7.37
CA GLY A 56 -14.50 -1.05 -7.32
C GLY A 56 -15.72 -1.89 -7.56
#